data_AF-A0A7I8C8W5-F1
#
_entry.id   AF-A0A7I8C8W5-F1
#
_cell.length_a   1.000
_cell.length_b   1.000
_cell.length_c   1.000
_cell.angle_alpha   90.00
_cell.angle_beta   90.00
_cell.angle_gamma   90.00
#
_symmetry.space_group_name_H-M   'P 1'
#
loop_
_entity.id
_entity.type
_entity.pdbx_description
1 polymer ?
#
loop_
_entity_poly.entity_id
_entity_poly.type
_entity_poly.pdbx_seq_one_letter_code
_entity_poly.pdbx_strand_id
1 'polypeptide(L)'
;MSAITNAVNVAGSIGGVAKAIGDLASLVDGSFFDKLQPASFGEVPFAVESNRLSAGRKTVVHDYPNRDEVWVEDLGKRSRAFEVIGYLIEGDIKTGGGSVISQRDALLEVCEWEGGWTLVHPTLGRIRNVICLGVEIIERRDLGTVFEIRLSLIVGGSRLFPTAITATASASAIAANKTGLQALADFVKSTAASIAAGAAVVQQAVSTVVGWYQLGVTAINDVKRIIGAVSTLAGNFGRLFGGGNSGISGSNAQAPTTKTASDLLSASSAARANVLTAGAALQAAAANPSDSATLGAAAQTFVAAIAASATAPADAVRLVSNLAQYSPAPVAQTGPIGSAMGTMQTAMAALLRRCALAQLAVTLTTYQPLSQHDADSVLASAVGLIDAESDIAGDAGDDDTYQALRELRQSVVADMTARGADVAAIATFSFNATLPSLVLANRIYRDPTREPQLVQQINPRHPAFCPTTFQALSS
;
A
#
# COMPACT_ATOMS: atom_id res chain seq x y z
N MET A 1 2.67 -28.03 -92.73
CA MET A 1 2.56 -29.49 -92.96
C MET A 1 3.68 -30.14 -92.16
N SER A 2 3.47 -30.99 -91.17
CA SER A 2 2.31 -31.76 -90.76
C SER A 2 2.38 -31.95 -89.24
N ALA A 3 1.21 -31.98 -88.60
CA ALA A 3 1.01 -32.31 -87.19
C ALA A 3 0.78 -33.83 -87.02
N ILE A 4 0.62 -34.24 -85.73
CA ILE A 4 0.08 -35.50 -85.15
C ILE A 4 1.19 -36.46 -84.65
N THR A 5 1.18 -37.11 -83.47
CA THR A 5 0.41 -37.10 -82.19
C THR A 5 1.09 -38.13 -81.25
N ASN A 6 1.04 -37.89 -79.93
CA ASN A 6 1.14 -38.77 -78.73
C ASN A 6 1.97 -40.08 -78.75
N ALA A 7 2.78 -40.28 -77.70
CA ALA A 7 2.36 -41.10 -76.54
C ALA A 7 3.48 -41.19 -75.49
N VAL A 8 3.07 -40.94 -74.25
CA VAL A 8 3.78 -41.23 -73.01
C VAL A 8 4.10 -42.73 -72.93
N ASN A 9 5.34 -43.09 -72.62
CA ASN A 9 5.62 -44.21 -71.72
C ASN A 9 6.96 -44.04 -71.00
N VAL A 10 6.79 -43.72 -69.72
CA VAL A 10 7.68 -43.84 -68.58
C VAL A 10 8.56 -45.09 -68.66
N ALA A 11 9.89 -44.92 -68.54
CA ALA A 11 10.73 -45.81 -67.74
C ALA A 11 12.16 -45.24 -67.58
N GLY A 12 12.48 -44.78 -66.37
CA GLY A 12 13.78 -45.09 -65.77
C GLY A 12 14.93 -44.10 -65.94
N SER A 13 14.91 -42.99 -65.19
CA SER A 13 16.15 -42.48 -64.57
C SER A 13 15.89 -41.98 -63.16
N ILE A 14 15.50 -42.91 -62.29
CA ILE A 14 15.33 -42.73 -60.84
C ILE A 14 16.68 -42.34 -60.14
N GLY A 15 17.81 -42.39 -60.86
CA GLY A 15 19.13 -42.02 -60.34
C GLY A 15 19.40 -40.52 -60.16
N GLY A 16 18.64 -39.62 -60.82
CA GLY A 16 18.88 -38.17 -60.75
C GLY A 16 18.20 -37.44 -59.60
N VAL A 17 17.11 -38.00 -59.06
CA VAL A 17 16.28 -37.31 -58.05
C VAL A 17 16.68 -37.70 -56.63
N ALA A 18 17.28 -38.87 -56.43
CA ALA A 18 17.76 -39.31 -55.11
C ALA A 18 18.99 -38.53 -54.61
N LYS A 19 19.84 -38.01 -55.49
CA LYS A 19 20.96 -37.12 -55.09
C LYS A 19 20.51 -35.69 -54.80
N ALA A 20 19.51 -35.17 -55.51
CA ALA A 20 19.03 -33.79 -55.31
C ALA A 20 18.18 -33.62 -54.03
N ILE A 21 17.53 -34.69 -53.53
CA ILE A 21 16.76 -34.64 -52.27
C ILE A 21 17.67 -34.81 -51.04
N GLY A 22 18.81 -35.52 -51.18
CA GLY A 22 19.82 -35.63 -50.12
C GLY A 22 20.51 -34.30 -49.82
N ASP A 23 20.84 -33.52 -50.85
CA ASP A 23 21.57 -32.24 -50.71
C ASP A 23 20.66 -31.05 -50.35
N LEU A 24 19.33 -31.14 -50.55
CA LEU A 24 18.41 -30.06 -50.19
C LEU A 24 18.00 -30.11 -48.70
N ALA A 25 18.05 -31.28 -48.07
CA ALA A 25 17.81 -31.43 -46.63
C ALA A 25 19.00 -30.97 -45.76
N SER A 26 20.23 -31.00 -46.29
CA SER A 26 21.42 -30.50 -45.58
C SER A 26 21.65 -29.00 -45.73
N LEU A 27 20.88 -28.32 -46.60
CA LEU A 27 21.05 -26.88 -46.88
C LEU A 27 20.14 -25.96 -46.04
N VAL A 28 19.15 -26.52 -45.32
CA VAL A 28 18.15 -25.72 -44.58
C VAL A 28 18.26 -25.87 -43.06
N ASP A 29 19.04 -26.84 -42.58
CA ASP A 29 19.36 -26.95 -41.17
C ASP A 29 20.75 -27.60 -41.05
N GLY A 30 21.75 -26.83 -40.62
CA GLY A 30 23.08 -27.36 -40.31
C GLY A 30 22.97 -28.57 -39.38
N SER A 31 23.94 -29.49 -39.45
CA SER A 31 23.93 -30.68 -38.62
C SER A 31 23.79 -30.30 -37.15
N PHE A 32 23.23 -31.17 -36.31
CA PHE A 32 23.11 -30.92 -34.86
C PHE A 32 24.42 -30.39 -34.25
N PHE A 33 25.57 -30.85 -34.76
CA PHE A 33 26.90 -30.43 -34.34
C PHE A 33 27.30 -29.02 -34.79
N ASP A 34 26.78 -28.53 -35.92
CA ASP A 34 27.01 -27.18 -36.42
C ASP A 34 26.27 -26.10 -35.62
N LYS A 35 25.29 -26.51 -34.80
CA LYS A 35 24.48 -25.64 -33.95
C LYS A 35 24.98 -25.55 -32.49
N LEU A 36 26.04 -26.29 -32.15
CA LEU A 36 26.60 -26.32 -30.80
C LEU A 36 27.38 -25.03 -30.52
N GLN A 37 27.08 -24.36 -29.41
CA GLN A 37 27.84 -23.20 -28.96
C GLN A 37 29.16 -23.64 -28.30
N PRO A 38 30.27 -22.87 -28.47
CA PRO A 38 31.47 -23.08 -27.67
C PRO A 38 31.11 -22.90 -26.19
N ALA A 39 31.46 -23.88 -25.35
CA ALA A 39 31.10 -23.83 -23.94
C ALA A 39 32.03 -22.84 -23.21
N SER A 40 31.46 -22.07 -22.28
CA SER A 40 32.24 -21.18 -21.43
C SER A 40 31.53 -20.91 -20.11
N PHE A 41 32.29 -20.67 -19.05
CA PHE A 41 31.77 -20.24 -17.77
C PHE A 41 32.54 -19.01 -17.29
N GLY A 42 31.85 -17.90 -17.08
CA GLY A 42 32.51 -16.62 -16.75
C GLY A 42 33.57 -16.22 -17.79
N GLU A 43 33.27 -16.44 -19.08
CA GLU A 43 34.18 -16.20 -20.21
C GLU A 43 35.35 -17.18 -20.37
N VAL A 44 35.56 -18.10 -19.42
CA VAL A 44 36.58 -19.15 -19.55
C VAL A 44 36.06 -20.26 -20.46
N PRO A 45 36.68 -20.51 -21.63
CA PRO A 45 36.25 -21.54 -22.55
C PRO A 45 36.62 -22.94 -22.04
N PHE A 46 35.77 -23.93 -22.31
CA PHE A 46 36.06 -25.33 -22.02
C PHE A 46 35.28 -26.24 -22.97
N ALA A 47 35.68 -27.50 -23.06
CA ALA A 47 34.94 -28.50 -23.82
C ALA A 47 34.06 -29.34 -22.89
N VAL A 48 32.87 -29.69 -23.34
CA VAL A 48 31.91 -30.49 -22.57
C VAL A 48 31.95 -31.94 -23.04
N GLU A 49 32.16 -32.86 -22.10
CA GLU A 49 32.01 -34.30 -22.34
C GLU A 49 30.60 -34.77 -21.95
N SER A 50 30.12 -34.36 -20.78
CA SER A 50 28.79 -34.70 -20.30
C SER A 50 28.20 -33.62 -19.40
N ASN A 51 26.87 -33.59 -19.29
CA ASN A 51 26.17 -32.65 -18.44
C ASN A 51 24.95 -33.31 -17.81
N ARG A 52 24.80 -33.17 -16.49
CA ARG A 52 23.62 -33.59 -15.73
C ARG A 52 22.82 -32.36 -15.31
N LEU A 53 21.55 -32.33 -15.70
CA LEU A 53 20.60 -31.27 -15.35
C LEU A 53 19.65 -31.73 -14.25
N SER A 54 19.59 -31.00 -13.14
CA SER A 54 18.59 -31.17 -12.09
C SER A 54 17.62 -29.98 -12.08
N ALA A 55 16.33 -30.24 -12.32
CA ALA A 55 15.28 -29.22 -12.35
C ALA A 55 13.93 -29.83 -11.93
N GLY A 56 12.97 -28.99 -11.56
CA GLY A 56 11.63 -29.44 -11.18
C GLY A 56 10.92 -28.47 -10.26
N ARG A 57 10.01 -28.99 -9.43
CA ARG A 57 9.36 -28.26 -8.33
C ARG A 57 9.90 -28.76 -6.99
N LYS A 58 9.92 -27.88 -5.99
CA LYS A 58 10.16 -28.25 -4.60
C LYS A 58 8.82 -28.71 -4.06
N THR A 59 8.74 -29.95 -3.61
CA THR A 59 7.50 -30.51 -3.05
C THR A 59 7.81 -31.19 -1.73
N VAL A 60 6.88 -31.10 -0.79
CA VAL A 60 6.90 -31.88 0.45
C VAL A 60 5.78 -32.90 0.35
N VAL A 61 6.12 -34.15 0.64
CA VAL A 61 5.20 -35.28 0.57
C VAL A 61 4.81 -35.62 2.01
N HIS A 62 3.53 -35.51 2.33
CA HIS A 62 2.98 -35.75 3.66
C HIS A 62 2.29 -37.11 3.70
N ASP A 63 2.94 -38.07 4.34
CA ASP A 63 2.42 -39.42 4.58
C ASP A 63 1.74 -39.50 5.96
N TYR A 64 0.48 -39.93 6.00
CA TYR A 64 -0.29 -40.07 7.24
C TYR A 64 -0.58 -41.54 7.54
N PRO A 65 -0.42 -42.02 8.79
CA PRO A 65 -0.78 -43.38 9.16
C PRO A 65 -2.25 -43.71 8.83
N ASN A 66 -2.49 -44.91 8.29
CA ASN A 66 -3.81 -45.43 7.88
C ASN A 66 -4.52 -44.64 6.77
N ARG A 67 -3.79 -43.88 5.95
CA ARG A 67 -4.32 -43.26 4.73
C ARG A 67 -3.52 -43.73 3.52
N ASP A 68 -4.20 -44.38 2.58
CA ASP A 68 -3.56 -44.92 1.36
C ASP A 68 -3.18 -43.82 0.35
N GLU A 69 -3.79 -42.64 0.47
CA GLU A 69 -3.53 -41.48 -0.39
C GLU A 69 -2.61 -40.46 0.28
N VAL A 70 -1.61 -40.01 -0.47
CA VAL A 70 -0.58 -39.08 -0.04
C VAL A 70 -0.93 -37.64 -0.41
N TRP A 71 -0.61 -36.67 0.46
CA TRP A 71 -0.76 -35.25 0.15
C TRP A 71 0.58 -34.62 -0.24
N VAL A 72 0.66 -34.03 -1.43
CA VAL A 72 1.87 -33.35 -1.91
C VAL A 72 1.68 -31.84 -1.87
N GLU A 73 2.45 -31.17 -1.01
CA GLU A 73 2.52 -29.72 -0.91
C GLU A 73 3.59 -29.16 -1.85
N ASP A 74 3.22 -28.14 -2.64
CA ASP A 74 4.10 -27.52 -3.63
C ASP A 74 4.74 -26.25 -3.07
N LEU A 75 6.06 -26.30 -2.82
CA LEU A 75 6.88 -25.21 -2.29
C LEU A 75 7.54 -24.37 -3.39
N GLY A 76 7.05 -24.46 -4.63
CA GLY A 76 7.48 -23.63 -5.74
C GLY A 76 8.57 -24.25 -6.61
N LYS A 77 9.23 -23.41 -7.42
CA LYS A 77 10.20 -23.88 -8.43
C LYS A 77 11.50 -24.36 -7.76
N ARG A 78 11.98 -25.55 -8.11
CA ARG A 78 13.31 -26.03 -7.73
C ARG A 78 14.37 -25.23 -8.48
N SER A 79 15.41 -24.82 -7.77
CA SER A 79 16.57 -24.18 -8.40
C SER A 79 17.16 -25.13 -9.42
N ARG A 80 17.43 -24.62 -10.62
CA ARG A 80 18.03 -25.41 -11.70
C ARG A 80 19.53 -25.56 -11.39
N ALA A 81 20.01 -26.79 -11.30
CA ALA A 81 21.41 -27.12 -11.04
C ALA A 81 21.99 -27.93 -12.20
N PHE A 82 23.29 -27.76 -12.44
CA PHE A 82 24.04 -28.41 -13.51
C PHE A 82 25.30 -29.04 -12.91
N GLU A 83 25.62 -30.25 -13.34
CA GLU A 83 26.92 -30.87 -13.12
C GLU A 83 27.53 -31.04 -14.51
N VAL A 84 28.54 -30.22 -14.81
CA VAL A 84 29.18 -30.19 -16.13
C VAL A 84 30.54 -30.86 -16.02
N ILE A 85 30.76 -31.93 -16.79
CA ILE A 85 32.02 -32.65 -16.87
C ILE A 85 32.62 -32.39 -18.24
N GLY A 86 33.89 -32.03 -18.26
CA GLY A 86 34.56 -31.56 -19.46
C GLY A 86 36.07 -31.53 -19.31
N TYR A 87 36.72 -30.82 -20.23
CA TYR A 87 38.16 -30.67 -20.22
C TYR A 87 38.60 -29.29 -20.75
N LEU A 88 39.73 -28.82 -20.25
CA LEU A 88 40.49 -27.68 -20.76
C LEU A 88 41.57 -28.23 -21.70
N ILE A 89 41.69 -27.66 -22.90
CA ILE A 89 42.70 -28.05 -23.88
C ILE A 89 43.49 -26.81 -24.32
N GLU A 90 44.80 -26.98 -24.47
CA GLU A 90 45.67 -25.95 -24.99
C GLU A 90 45.56 -25.86 -26.52
N GLY A 91 45.33 -24.66 -27.04
CA GLY A 91 45.31 -24.41 -28.48
C GLY A 91 44.13 -25.08 -29.22
N ASP A 92 43.03 -25.36 -28.52
CA ASP A 92 41.84 -25.94 -29.16
C ASP A 92 41.22 -24.97 -30.17
N ILE A 93 41.05 -25.44 -31.40
CA ILE A 93 40.52 -24.67 -32.52
C ILE A 93 39.02 -24.38 -32.34
N LYS A 94 38.29 -25.22 -31.60
CA LYS A 94 36.84 -25.06 -31.41
C LYS A 94 36.47 -24.13 -30.26
N THR A 95 37.20 -24.20 -29.15
CA THR A 95 36.95 -23.36 -27.97
C THR A 95 37.81 -22.10 -27.93
N GLY A 96 38.89 -22.02 -28.74
CA GLY A 96 39.77 -20.86 -28.81
C GLY A 96 40.64 -20.67 -27.56
N GLY A 97 40.81 -21.73 -26.77
CA GLY A 97 41.52 -21.69 -25.48
C GLY A 97 43.03 -21.48 -25.62
N GLY A 98 43.60 -20.62 -24.77
CA GLY A 98 45.04 -20.39 -24.64
C GLY A 98 45.76 -21.50 -23.86
N SER A 99 46.81 -21.17 -23.10
CA SER A 99 47.49 -22.14 -22.22
C SER A 99 46.52 -22.77 -21.21
N VAL A 100 46.57 -24.09 -21.03
CA VAL A 100 45.73 -24.81 -20.06
C VAL A 100 45.94 -24.35 -18.62
N ILE A 101 47.15 -23.89 -18.29
CA ILE A 101 47.48 -23.36 -16.97
C ILE A 101 46.71 -22.05 -16.73
N SER A 102 46.72 -21.14 -17.71
CA SER A 102 45.98 -19.88 -17.60
C SER A 102 44.47 -20.09 -17.60
N GLN A 103 43.96 -21.07 -18.37
CA GLN A 103 42.55 -21.43 -18.35
C GLN A 103 42.12 -22.00 -16.98
N ARG A 104 42.94 -22.85 -16.36
CA ARG A 104 42.71 -23.40 -15.02
C ARG A 104 42.61 -22.29 -13.98
N ASP A 105 43.59 -21.39 -13.95
CA ASP A 105 43.65 -20.34 -12.93
C ASP A 105 42.48 -19.35 -13.09
N ALA A 106 42.10 -19.01 -14.33
CA ALA A 106 40.92 -18.19 -14.60
C ALA A 106 39.62 -18.91 -14.21
N LEU A 107 39.51 -20.23 -14.43
CA LEU A 107 38.32 -20.99 -14.04
C LEU A 107 38.16 -21.06 -12.52
N LEU A 108 39.27 -21.21 -11.79
CA LEU A 108 39.28 -21.15 -10.33
C LEU A 108 38.84 -19.77 -9.85
N GLU A 109 39.39 -18.69 -10.41
CA GLU A 109 39.00 -17.32 -10.06
C GLU A 109 37.50 -17.08 -10.27
N VAL A 110 36.95 -17.49 -11.41
CA VAL A 110 35.51 -17.39 -11.71
C VAL A 110 34.67 -18.18 -10.71
N CYS A 111 35.09 -19.39 -10.33
CA CYS A 111 34.36 -20.22 -9.39
C CYS A 111 34.46 -19.75 -7.93
N GLU A 112 35.57 -19.12 -7.53
CA GLU A 112 35.81 -18.61 -6.19
C GLU A 112 35.25 -17.18 -5.98
N TRP A 113 34.98 -16.45 -7.06
CA TRP A 113 34.44 -15.09 -7.00
C TRP A 113 33.02 -15.01 -6.39
N GLU A 114 32.73 -13.94 -5.66
CA GLU A 114 31.39 -13.71 -5.12
C GLU A 114 30.36 -13.34 -6.21
N GLY A 115 29.39 -14.22 -6.43
CA GLY A 115 28.25 -13.93 -7.30
C GLY A 115 28.01 -14.98 -8.38
N GLY A 116 27.16 -14.64 -9.35
CA GLY A 116 26.79 -15.52 -10.44
C GLY A 116 27.39 -15.06 -11.76
N TRP A 117 27.91 -16.00 -12.54
CA TRP A 117 28.45 -15.78 -13.86
C TRP A 117 27.50 -16.24 -14.95
N THR A 118 27.88 -16.05 -16.21
CA THR A 118 27.15 -16.64 -17.34
C THR A 118 27.74 -18.01 -17.66
N LEU A 119 26.88 -19.03 -17.73
CA LEU A 119 27.20 -20.32 -18.32
C LEU A 119 26.70 -20.35 -19.76
N VAL A 120 27.59 -20.63 -20.71
CA VAL A 120 27.25 -20.98 -22.09
C VAL A 120 27.48 -22.48 -22.22
N HIS A 121 26.42 -23.24 -22.44
CA HIS A 121 26.50 -24.68 -22.64
C HIS A 121 26.13 -25.04 -24.09
N PRO A 122 26.82 -25.99 -24.74
CA PRO A 122 26.65 -26.27 -26.17
C PRO A 122 25.21 -26.53 -26.62
N THR A 123 24.43 -27.24 -25.78
CA THR A 123 23.03 -27.58 -26.06
C THR A 123 21.99 -26.81 -25.24
N LEU A 124 22.37 -26.22 -24.10
CA LEU A 124 21.43 -25.50 -23.21
C LEU A 124 21.42 -24.00 -23.50
N GLY A 125 22.36 -23.53 -24.33
CA GLY A 125 22.54 -22.13 -24.65
C GLY A 125 23.10 -21.32 -23.48
N ARG A 126 22.83 -20.01 -23.51
CA ARG A 126 23.33 -19.04 -22.55
C ARG A 126 22.40 -18.92 -21.34
N ILE A 127 22.90 -19.25 -20.16
CA ILE A 127 22.22 -19.19 -18.87
C ILE A 127 22.91 -18.15 -18.00
N ARG A 128 22.17 -17.13 -17.56
CA ARG A 128 22.70 -16.04 -16.74
C ARG A 128 22.58 -16.35 -15.25
N ASN A 129 23.40 -15.69 -14.44
CA ASN A 129 23.37 -15.74 -12.98
C ASN A 129 23.54 -17.17 -12.43
N VAL A 130 24.58 -17.87 -12.90
CA VAL A 130 24.94 -19.23 -12.47
C VAL A 130 26.08 -19.14 -11.48
N ILE A 131 25.87 -19.67 -10.28
CA ILE A 131 26.82 -19.67 -9.16
C ILE A 131 27.55 -21.01 -9.16
N CYS A 132 28.87 -20.98 -8.98
CA CYS A 132 29.70 -22.18 -8.81
C CYS A 132 29.63 -22.64 -7.34
N LEU A 133 29.17 -23.86 -7.11
CA LEU A 133 29.14 -24.51 -5.79
C LEU A 133 30.42 -25.30 -5.51
N GLY A 134 31.11 -25.73 -6.57
CA GLY A 134 32.36 -26.47 -6.47
C GLY A 134 32.94 -26.73 -7.85
N VAL A 135 34.27 -26.76 -7.89
CA VAL A 135 35.07 -27.09 -9.07
C VAL A 135 36.11 -28.12 -8.68
N GLU A 136 36.20 -29.19 -9.47
CA GLU A 136 37.25 -30.20 -9.36
C GLU A 136 38.04 -30.20 -10.67
N ILE A 137 39.37 -30.19 -10.58
CA ILE A 137 40.26 -30.21 -11.73
C ILE A 137 41.25 -31.35 -11.54
N ILE A 138 41.35 -32.24 -12.53
CA ILE A 138 42.25 -33.39 -12.51
C ILE A 138 43.34 -33.18 -13.55
N GLU A 139 44.58 -33.15 -13.08
CA GLU A 139 45.78 -33.04 -13.91
C GLU A 139 46.42 -34.42 -14.05
N ARG A 140 46.47 -34.93 -15.28
CA ARG A 140 47.03 -36.26 -15.58
C ARG A 140 48.29 -36.12 -16.40
N ARG A 141 49.41 -36.60 -15.85
CA ARG A 141 50.73 -36.55 -16.52
C ARG A 141 50.71 -37.22 -17.90
N ASP A 142 49.92 -38.27 -18.07
CA ASP A 142 49.81 -39.02 -19.32
C ASP A 142 48.99 -38.32 -20.41
N LEU A 143 48.11 -37.38 -20.05
CA LEU A 143 47.29 -36.60 -21.00
C LEU A 143 47.94 -35.28 -21.42
N GLY A 144 48.98 -34.82 -20.71
CA GLY A 144 49.76 -33.63 -21.07
C GLY A 144 48.94 -32.35 -20.97
N THR A 145 48.68 -31.69 -22.10
CA THR A 145 48.01 -30.38 -22.20
C THR A 145 46.48 -30.47 -22.13
N VAL A 146 45.97 -31.36 -21.27
CA VAL A 146 44.54 -31.59 -21.06
C VAL A 146 44.26 -31.73 -19.57
N PHE A 147 43.41 -30.85 -19.03
CA PHE A 147 42.94 -30.94 -17.65
C PHE A 147 41.45 -31.28 -17.63
N GLU A 148 41.08 -32.34 -16.94
CA GLU A 148 39.69 -32.73 -16.77
C GLU A 148 39.05 -31.83 -15.71
N ILE A 149 37.80 -31.40 -15.95
CA ILE A 149 37.06 -30.53 -15.03
C ILE A 149 35.70 -31.10 -14.70
N ARG A 150 35.26 -30.88 -13.45
CA ARG A 150 33.88 -31.09 -13.01
C ARG A 150 33.38 -29.84 -12.30
N LEU A 151 32.34 -29.23 -12.85
CA LEU A 151 31.70 -28.02 -12.31
C LEU A 151 30.33 -28.35 -11.73
N SER A 152 30.14 -28.04 -10.45
CA SER A 152 28.85 -28.07 -9.78
C SER A 152 28.25 -26.67 -9.76
N LEU A 153 27.21 -26.42 -10.55
CA LEU A 153 26.66 -25.10 -10.83
C LEU A 153 25.18 -25.00 -10.47
N ILE A 154 24.72 -23.83 -10.03
CA ILE A 154 23.30 -23.58 -9.71
C ILE A 154 22.84 -22.20 -10.18
N VAL A 155 21.62 -22.08 -10.71
CA VAL A 155 21.04 -20.78 -11.08
C VAL A 155 20.66 -20.01 -9.81
N GLY A 156 21.27 -18.84 -9.63
CA GLY A 156 20.97 -17.89 -8.58
C GLY A 156 19.67 -17.13 -8.84
N GLY A 157 18.91 -16.87 -7.76
CA GLY A 157 17.77 -15.94 -7.78
C GLY A 157 18.19 -14.51 -7.47
N SER A 158 17.36 -13.53 -7.86
CA SER A 158 17.51 -12.15 -7.38
C SER A 158 17.25 -12.10 -5.87
N ARG A 159 18.12 -11.42 -5.11
CA ARG A 159 17.87 -11.12 -3.70
C ARG A 159 16.66 -10.18 -3.61
N LEU A 160 15.53 -10.69 -3.14
CA LEU A 160 14.38 -9.85 -2.77
C LEU A 160 14.60 -9.37 -1.34
N PHE A 161 14.98 -8.11 -1.17
CA PHE A 161 14.98 -7.48 0.15
C PHE A 161 13.56 -7.04 0.49
N PRO A 162 13.08 -7.26 1.73
CA PRO A 162 11.81 -6.68 2.14
C PRO A 162 11.94 -5.15 2.12
N THR A 163 11.17 -4.49 1.25
CA THR A 163 10.98 -3.04 1.32
C THR A 163 10.22 -2.70 2.59
N ALA A 164 10.76 -1.81 3.42
CA ALA A 164 10.06 -1.31 4.59
C ALA A 164 8.76 -0.64 4.15
N ILE A 165 7.61 -1.25 4.46
CA ILE A 165 6.31 -0.63 4.29
C ILE A 165 6.22 0.43 5.38
N THR A 166 6.27 1.71 5.02
CA THR A 166 6.06 2.80 5.97
C THR A 166 4.66 2.66 6.55
N ALA A 167 4.55 2.63 7.88
CA ALA A 167 3.25 2.68 8.55
C ALA A 167 2.63 4.08 8.35
N THR A 168 1.82 4.24 7.31
CA THR A 168 1.24 5.53 6.89
C THR A 168 0.42 6.20 7.99
N ALA A 169 -0.27 5.40 8.82
CA ALA A 169 -1.00 5.89 9.99
C ALA A 169 -0.09 6.57 11.03
N SER A 170 1.07 5.99 11.30
CA SER A 170 2.06 6.56 12.23
C SER A 170 2.67 7.84 11.69
N ALA A 171 2.91 7.91 10.37
CA ALA A 171 3.38 9.13 9.71
C ALA A 171 2.39 10.29 9.87
N SER A 172 1.08 10.03 9.68
CA SER A 172 0.03 11.04 9.90
C SER A 172 -0.03 11.53 11.36
N ALA A 173 0.14 10.64 12.34
CA ALA A 173 0.18 11.03 13.75
C ALA A 173 1.41 11.88 14.10
N ILE A 174 2.58 11.57 13.52
CA ILE A 174 3.81 12.37 13.71
C ILE A 174 3.63 13.76 13.10
N ALA A 175 3.12 13.85 11.88
CA ALA A 175 2.88 15.13 11.21
C ALA A 175 1.82 15.98 11.94
N ALA A 176 0.80 15.34 12.52
CA ALA A 176 -0.20 16.00 13.36
C ALA A 176 0.44 16.63 14.60
N ASN A 177 1.28 15.88 15.32
CA ASN A 177 2.00 16.40 16.48
C ASN A 177 2.91 17.58 16.11
N LYS A 178 3.64 17.47 14.99
CA LYS A 178 4.49 18.57 14.49
C LYS A 178 3.67 19.82 14.20
N THR A 179 2.52 19.68 13.52
CA THR A 179 1.62 20.80 13.23
C THR A 179 1.12 21.47 14.51
N GLY A 180 0.74 20.68 15.52
CA GLY A 180 0.31 21.22 16.81
C GLY A 180 1.42 21.99 17.56
N LEU A 181 2.67 21.51 17.48
CA LEU A 181 3.82 22.19 18.09
C LEU A 181 4.16 23.50 17.38
N GLN A 182 4.16 23.52 16.03
CA GLN A 182 4.45 24.74 15.26
C GLN A 182 3.34 25.78 15.41
N ALA A 183 2.08 25.34 15.42
CA ALA A 183 0.95 26.23 15.71
C ALA A 183 1.10 26.94 17.08
N LEU A 184 1.63 26.24 18.07
CA LEU A 184 1.89 26.82 19.38
C LEU A 184 3.06 27.80 19.37
N ALA A 185 4.13 27.49 18.63
CA ALA A 185 5.27 28.39 18.46
C ALA A 185 4.84 29.73 17.84
N ASP A 186 4.02 29.69 16.79
CA ASP A 186 3.49 30.89 16.14
C ASP A 186 2.53 31.66 17.05
N PHE A 187 1.69 30.96 17.82
CA PHE A 187 0.83 31.59 18.82
C PHE A 187 1.67 32.39 19.84
N VAL A 188 2.74 31.79 20.37
CA VAL A 188 3.64 32.48 21.32
C VAL A 188 4.30 33.69 20.67
N LYS A 189 4.83 33.53 19.45
CA LYS A 189 5.50 34.59 18.69
C LYS A 189 4.58 35.78 18.43
N SER A 190 3.34 35.52 18.01
CA SER A 190 2.35 36.56 17.65
C SER A 190 1.69 37.24 18.84
N THR A 191 1.55 36.55 19.98
CA THR A 191 0.80 37.07 21.14
C THR A 191 1.66 37.65 22.27
N ALA A 192 2.97 37.40 22.29
CA ALA A 192 3.86 37.82 23.38
C ALA A 192 3.72 39.31 23.76
N ALA A 193 3.70 40.22 22.78
CA ALA A 193 3.52 41.65 23.03
C ALA A 193 2.07 42.01 23.42
N SER A 194 1.09 41.33 22.83
CA SER A 194 -0.34 41.59 23.06
C SER A 194 -0.78 41.20 24.46
N ILE A 195 -0.22 40.13 25.04
CA ILE A 195 -0.52 39.71 26.42
C ILE A 195 -0.13 40.80 27.43
N ALA A 196 0.94 41.55 27.18
CA ALA A 196 1.37 42.66 28.03
C ALA A 196 0.38 43.85 28.06
N ALA A 197 -0.55 43.94 27.10
CA ALA A 197 -1.57 44.99 27.05
C ALA A 197 -2.68 44.82 28.10
N GLY A 198 -2.70 43.70 28.83
CA GLY A 198 -3.49 43.51 30.05
C GLY A 198 -4.77 42.70 29.89
N ALA A 199 -5.65 42.81 30.89
CA ALA A 199 -6.78 41.89 31.10
C ALA A 199 -7.76 41.81 29.93
N ALA A 200 -7.97 42.89 29.17
CA ALA A 200 -8.89 42.89 28.02
C ALA A 200 -8.46 41.89 26.92
N VAL A 201 -7.15 41.76 26.68
CA VAL A 201 -6.61 40.82 25.68
C VAL A 201 -6.75 39.38 26.16
N VAL A 202 -6.53 39.12 27.45
CA VAL A 202 -6.76 37.79 28.04
C VAL A 202 -8.24 37.41 27.97
N GLN A 203 -9.14 38.34 28.26
CA GLN A 203 -10.58 38.11 28.10
C GLN A 203 -10.97 37.83 26.64
N GLN A 204 -10.31 38.45 25.67
CA GLN A 204 -10.50 38.14 24.26
C GLN A 204 -10.04 36.72 23.89
N ALA A 205 -8.93 36.25 24.47
CA ALA A 205 -8.45 34.87 24.32
C ALA A 205 -9.50 33.87 24.84
N VAL A 206 -10.00 34.11 26.06
CA VAL A 206 -11.07 33.31 26.67
C VAL A 206 -12.35 33.35 25.82
N SER A 207 -12.78 34.52 25.35
CA SER A 207 -13.96 34.67 24.50
C SER A 207 -13.86 33.86 23.21
N THR A 208 -12.68 33.87 22.57
CA THR A 208 -12.42 33.09 21.34
C THR A 208 -12.48 31.59 21.62
N VAL A 209 -11.89 31.14 22.73
CA VAL A 209 -11.96 29.73 23.18
C VAL A 209 -13.40 29.33 23.52
N VAL A 210 -14.17 30.19 24.18
CA VAL A 210 -15.58 29.93 24.51
C VAL A 210 -16.42 29.77 23.25
N GLY A 211 -16.22 30.61 22.23
CA GLY A 211 -16.91 30.49 20.94
C GLY A 211 -16.61 29.15 20.25
N TRP A 212 -15.35 28.72 20.26
CA TRP A 212 -14.96 27.43 19.70
C TRP A 212 -15.48 26.25 20.53
N TYR A 213 -15.45 26.35 21.85
CA TYR A 213 -16.05 25.38 22.77
C TYR A 213 -17.56 25.21 22.52
N GLN A 214 -18.30 26.31 22.30
CA GLN A 214 -19.73 26.27 21.97
C GLN A 214 -20.00 25.54 20.65
N LEU A 215 -19.12 25.69 19.65
CA LEU A 215 -19.20 24.92 18.41
C LEU A 215 -19.07 23.43 18.70
N GLY A 216 -18.07 23.03 19.49
CA GLY A 216 -17.88 21.64 19.92
C GLY A 216 -19.05 21.08 20.74
N VAL A 217 -19.59 21.86 21.68
CA VAL A 217 -20.74 21.48 22.51
C VAL A 217 -22.00 21.30 21.67
N THR A 218 -22.24 22.19 20.71
CA THR A 218 -23.36 22.05 19.77
C THR A 218 -23.23 20.75 18.97
N ALA A 219 -22.01 20.44 18.55
CA ALA A 219 -21.72 19.24 17.77
C ALA A 219 -21.98 17.94 18.55
N ILE A 220 -21.64 17.88 19.85
CA ILE A 220 -21.89 16.69 20.70
C ILE A 220 -23.34 16.58 21.22
N ASN A 221 -24.14 17.64 21.11
CA ASN A 221 -25.57 17.64 21.47
C ASN A 221 -26.46 17.09 20.34
N ASP A 222 -25.90 16.73 19.19
CA ASP A 222 -26.65 16.22 18.05
C ASP A 222 -27.36 14.89 18.39
N VAL A 223 -28.66 14.83 18.07
CA VAL A 223 -29.51 13.63 18.23
C VAL A 223 -28.92 12.43 17.47
N LYS A 224 -28.23 12.68 16.34
CA LYS A 224 -27.55 11.64 15.57
C LYS A 224 -26.55 10.84 16.41
N ARG A 225 -25.97 11.44 17.45
CA ARG A 225 -25.03 10.75 18.35
C ARG A 225 -25.72 9.72 19.25
N ILE A 226 -26.92 10.04 19.74
CA ILE A 226 -27.70 9.11 20.60
C ILE A 226 -28.20 7.94 19.75
N ILE A 227 -28.70 8.24 18.56
CA ILE A 227 -29.14 7.23 17.58
C ILE A 227 -27.93 6.37 17.17
N GLY A 228 -26.81 7.01 16.82
CA GLY A 228 -25.55 6.36 16.44
C GLY A 228 -24.94 5.53 17.55
N ALA A 229 -25.09 5.89 18.83
CA ALA A 229 -24.54 5.14 19.95
C ALA A 229 -25.04 3.68 19.99
N VAL A 230 -26.29 3.44 19.58
CA VAL A 230 -26.88 2.09 19.55
C VAL A 230 -26.59 1.37 18.23
N SER A 231 -26.08 2.08 17.22
CA SER A 231 -25.80 1.51 15.89
C SER A 231 -24.67 0.47 15.89
N THR A 232 -23.78 0.51 16.87
CA THR A 232 -22.69 -0.46 17.03
C THR A 232 -23.11 -1.72 17.78
N LEU A 233 -24.36 -1.81 18.24
CA LEU A 233 -24.86 -3.00 18.93
C LEU A 233 -24.72 -4.24 18.04
N ALA A 234 -24.23 -5.35 18.60
CA ALA A 234 -24.03 -6.58 17.86
C ALA A 234 -25.33 -7.04 17.17
N GLY A 235 -25.25 -7.35 15.89
CA GLY A 235 -26.40 -7.68 15.03
C GLY A 235 -26.53 -6.74 13.83
N ASN A 236 -27.70 -6.74 13.19
CA ASN A 236 -27.96 -5.97 11.95
C ASN A 236 -28.62 -4.60 12.24
N PHE A 237 -28.31 -3.99 13.39
CA PHE A 237 -28.93 -2.74 13.84
C PHE A 237 -28.30 -1.49 13.20
N GLY A 238 -27.04 -1.57 12.77
CA GLY A 238 -26.30 -0.43 12.20
C GLY A 238 -27.02 0.29 11.05
N ARG A 239 -27.72 -0.47 10.18
CA ARG A 239 -28.53 0.09 9.07
C ARG A 239 -29.68 0.98 9.56
N LEU A 240 -30.33 0.60 10.66
CA LEU A 240 -31.51 1.31 11.17
C LEU A 240 -31.15 2.60 11.91
N PHE A 241 -29.92 2.68 12.41
CA PHE A 241 -29.46 3.77 13.27
C PHE A 241 -28.34 4.60 12.63
N GLY A 242 -28.14 4.48 11.30
CA GLY A 242 -27.19 5.31 10.55
C GLY A 242 -25.71 5.05 10.84
N GLY A 243 -25.37 3.95 11.53
CA GLY A 243 -23.99 3.55 11.83
C GLY A 243 -23.40 2.74 10.69
N GLY A 244 -23.01 3.42 9.63
CA GLY A 244 -22.58 2.77 8.39
C GLY A 244 -21.31 3.37 7.82
N ASN A 245 -20.18 3.23 8.52
CA ASN A 245 -18.87 3.35 7.87
C ASN A 245 -18.10 2.01 7.85
N SER A 246 -18.80 0.92 7.53
CA SER A 246 -18.13 -0.35 7.27
C SER A 246 -17.72 -0.37 5.80
N GLY A 247 -16.48 0.04 5.52
CA GLY A 247 -15.87 -0.10 4.20
C GLY A 247 -15.74 -1.56 3.77
N ILE A 248 -14.77 -1.86 2.91
CA ILE A 248 -14.58 -3.21 2.32
C ILE A 248 -14.32 -4.32 3.34
N SER A 249 -13.74 -4.00 4.50
CA SER A 249 -13.51 -4.98 5.57
C SER A 249 -14.75 -5.32 6.43
N GLY A 250 -15.94 -4.83 6.06
CA GLY A 250 -17.21 -5.41 6.54
C GLY A 250 -17.44 -5.39 8.06
N SER A 251 -16.70 -4.59 8.82
CA SER A 251 -16.96 -4.44 10.25
C SER A 251 -16.53 -3.06 10.72
N ASN A 252 -17.51 -2.16 10.90
CA ASN A 252 -17.39 -1.25 12.03
C ASN A 252 -17.12 -2.14 13.24
N ALA A 253 -16.21 -1.75 14.12
CA ALA A 253 -16.03 -2.45 15.39
C ALA A 253 -17.40 -2.51 16.08
N GLN A 254 -18.06 -3.65 16.01
CA GLN A 254 -19.30 -3.87 16.72
C GLN A 254 -18.93 -3.91 18.20
N ALA A 255 -19.80 -3.34 19.03
CA ALA A 255 -19.70 -3.54 20.45
C ALA A 255 -19.71 -5.05 20.73
N PRO A 256 -18.91 -5.53 21.71
CA PRO A 256 -18.95 -6.92 22.13
C PRO A 256 -20.39 -7.39 22.35
N THR A 257 -20.69 -8.65 22.01
CA THR A 257 -22.03 -9.24 22.15
C THR A 257 -22.58 -9.22 23.59
N THR A 258 -21.72 -8.95 24.57
CA THR A 258 -22.06 -8.77 25.99
C THR A 258 -22.59 -7.37 26.33
N LYS A 259 -22.47 -6.39 25.42
CA LYS A 259 -22.92 -5.02 25.63
C LYS A 259 -24.38 -4.86 25.25
N THR A 260 -25.13 -4.16 26.09
CA THR A 260 -26.53 -3.79 25.85
C THR A 260 -26.64 -2.37 25.28
N ALA A 261 -27.81 -2.00 24.76
CA ALA A 261 -28.10 -0.62 24.37
C ALA A 261 -27.91 0.37 25.55
N SER A 262 -28.24 -0.07 26.78
CA SER A 262 -28.03 0.74 27.99
C SER A 262 -26.55 1.02 28.25
N ASP A 263 -25.67 0.04 28.02
CA ASP A 263 -24.23 0.21 28.17
C ASP A 263 -23.67 1.20 27.14
N LEU A 264 -24.16 1.16 25.90
CA LEU A 264 -23.74 2.06 24.83
C LEU A 264 -24.22 3.51 25.07
N LEU A 265 -25.45 3.68 25.55
CA LEU A 265 -25.98 4.98 25.95
C LEU A 265 -25.22 5.56 27.16
N SER A 266 -24.86 4.70 28.11
CA SER A 266 -24.03 5.07 29.26
C SER A 266 -22.63 5.51 28.81
N ALA A 267 -22.01 4.79 27.87
CA ALA A 267 -20.73 5.16 27.29
C ALA A 267 -20.80 6.49 26.51
N SER A 268 -21.86 6.72 25.73
CA SER A 268 -22.09 7.99 25.03
C SER A 268 -22.28 9.17 25.99
N SER A 269 -22.92 8.92 27.14
CA SER A 269 -23.09 9.91 28.21
C SER A 269 -21.75 10.22 28.90
N ALA A 270 -20.94 9.21 29.17
CA ALA A 270 -19.58 9.39 29.71
C ALA A 270 -18.67 10.15 28.72
N ALA A 271 -18.72 9.82 27.43
CA ALA A 271 -17.95 10.53 26.40
C ALA A 271 -18.33 12.02 26.32
N ARG A 272 -19.62 12.35 26.48
CA ARG A 272 -20.08 13.74 26.62
C ARG A 272 -19.45 14.44 27.81
N ALA A 273 -19.47 13.80 28.98
CA ALA A 273 -18.91 14.36 30.19
C ALA A 273 -17.41 14.64 30.02
N ASN A 274 -16.67 13.75 29.35
CA ASN A 274 -15.26 13.95 29.03
C ASN A 274 -15.02 15.19 28.15
N VAL A 275 -15.87 15.44 27.14
CA VAL A 275 -15.77 16.65 26.31
C VAL A 275 -16.03 17.92 27.13
N LEU A 276 -17.02 17.90 28.03
CA LEU A 276 -17.31 19.04 28.91
C LEU A 276 -16.14 19.30 29.87
N THR A 277 -15.55 18.26 30.45
CA THR A 277 -14.36 18.35 31.30
C THR A 277 -13.16 18.92 30.53
N ALA A 278 -12.89 18.40 29.34
CA ALA A 278 -11.80 18.91 28.49
C ALA A 278 -12.04 20.37 28.07
N GLY A 279 -13.28 20.74 27.78
CA GLY A 279 -13.65 22.11 27.43
C GLY A 279 -13.53 23.09 28.60
N ALA A 280 -13.83 22.65 29.83
CA ALA A 280 -13.60 23.44 31.03
C ALA A 280 -12.10 23.64 31.30
N ALA A 281 -11.28 22.60 31.11
CA ALA A 281 -9.83 22.69 31.22
C ALA A 281 -9.23 23.64 30.18
N LEU A 282 -9.73 23.60 28.93
CA LEU A 282 -9.32 24.53 27.88
C LEU A 282 -9.69 25.98 28.21
N GLN A 283 -10.89 26.24 28.72
CA GLN A 283 -11.29 27.59 29.15
C GLN A 283 -10.44 28.10 30.32
N ALA A 284 -10.08 27.23 31.27
CA ALA A 284 -9.18 27.58 32.36
C ALA A 284 -7.77 27.89 31.85
N ALA A 285 -7.24 27.11 30.90
CA ALA A 285 -5.95 27.37 30.29
C ALA A 285 -5.93 28.68 29.48
N ALA A 286 -7.04 29.01 28.81
CA ALA A 286 -7.20 30.26 28.07
C ALA A 286 -7.16 31.52 28.96
N ALA A 287 -7.47 31.38 30.26
CA ALA A 287 -7.34 32.47 31.23
C ALA A 287 -5.88 32.79 31.59
N ASN A 288 -4.94 31.91 31.24
CA ASN A 288 -3.49 32.14 31.37
C ASN A 288 -2.77 31.84 30.04
N PRO A 289 -2.96 32.66 28.99
CA PRO A 289 -2.42 32.39 27.66
C PRO A 289 -0.88 32.42 27.61
N SER A 290 -0.23 32.96 28.63
CA SER A 290 1.23 32.92 28.79
C SER A 290 1.76 31.51 29.02
N ASP A 291 0.96 30.62 29.64
CA ASP A 291 1.27 29.19 29.72
C ASP A 291 0.76 28.48 28.46
N SER A 292 1.46 28.76 27.36
CA SER A 292 1.12 28.26 26.04
C SER A 292 1.17 26.72 25.95
N ALA A 293 2.07 26.08 26.71
CA ALA A 293 2.16 24.62 26.74
C ALA A 293 0.87 23.97 27.29
N THR A 294 0.37 24.46 28.43
CA THR A 294 -0.91 23.99 29.00
C THR A 294 -2.08 24.31 28.09
N LEU A 295 -2.10 25.50 27.48
CA LEU A 295 -3.13 25.91 26.51
C LEU A 295 -3.17 24.97 25.29
N GLY A 296 -2.02 24.71 24.65
CA GLY A 296 -1.92 23.84 23.48
C GLY A 296 -2.34 22.40 23.80
N ALA A 297 -1.87 21.86 24.93
CA ALA A 297 -2.25 20.52 25.38
C ALA A 297 -3.76 20.42 25.67
N ALA A 298 -4.36 21.44 26.30
CA ALA A 298 -5.79 21.47 26.56
C ALA A 298 -6.61 21.57 25.26
N ALA A 299 -6.13 22.33 24.26
CA ALA A 299 -6.79 22.44 22.96
C ALA A 299 -6.78 21.10 22.21
N GLN A 300 -5.62 20.42 22.15
CA GLN A 300 -5.51 19.09 21.55
C GLN A 300 -6.39 18.06 22.27
N THR A 301 -6.38 18.08 23.61
CA THR A 301 -7.21 17.17 24.44
C THR A 301 -8.70 17.38 24.17
N PHE A 302 -9.14 18.63 24.00
CA PHE A 302 -10.53 18.95 23.70
C PHE A 302 -10.96 18.38 22.33
N VAL A 303 -10.19 18.58 21.26
CA VAL A 303 -10.55 18.03 19.95
C VAL A 303 -10.49 16.51 19.96
N ALA A 304 -9.48 15.92 20.62
CA ALA A 304 -9.37 14.47 20.76
C ALA A 304 -10.58 13.88 21.51
N ALA A 305 -11.06 14.56 22.57
CA ALA A 305 -12.27 14.15 23.28
C ALA A 305 -13.52 14.23 22.39
N ILE A 306 -13.63 15.26 21.53
CA ILE A 306 -14.75 15.37 20.58
C ILE A 306 -14.70 14.24 19.55
N ALA A 307 -13.53 13.98 18.96
CA ALA A 307 -13.33 12.90 18.02
C ALA A 307 -13.68 11.53 18.65
N ALA A 308 -13.21 11.28 19.88
CA ALA A 308 -13.49 10.06 20.62
C ALA A 308 -14.96 9.94 21.09
N SER A 309 -15.71 11.04 21.11
CA SER A 309 -17.14 11.02 21.44
C SER A 309 -18.01 10.53 20.28
N ALA A 310 -17.46 10.50 19.06
CA ALA A 310 -18.14 9.97 17.89
C ALA A 310 -18.21 8.44 17.94
N THR A 311 -19.35 7.87 17.56
CA THR A 311 -19.52 6.42 17.53
C THR A 311 -18.95 5.78 16.25
N ALA A 312 -18.84 6.56 15.18
CA ALA A 312 -18.30 6.12 13.90
C ALA A 312 -17.17 7.07 13.43
N PRO A 313 -16.11 6.56 12.77
CA PRO A 313 -15.02 7.38 12.24
C PRO A 313 -15.50 8.50 11.31
N ALA A 314 -16.51 8.25 10.46
CA ALA A 314 -17.08 9.26 9.58
C ALA A 314 -17.72 10.45 10.35
N ASP A 315 -18.36 10.18 11.48
CA ASP A 315 -18.91 11.23 12.33
C ASP A 315 -17.79 11.99 13.05
N ALA A 316 -16.71 11.30 13.48
CA ALA A 316 -15.52 11.96 14.01
C ALA A 316 -14.91 12.95 13.00
N VAL A 317 -14.72 12.51 11.75
CA VAL A 317 -14.21 13.34 10.65
C VAL A 317 -15.11 14.57 10.45
N ARG A 318 -16.43 14.39 10.44
CA ARG A 318 -17.39 15.50 10.30
C ARG A 318 -17.32 16.49 11.47
N LEU A 319 -17.31 16.00 12.70
CA LEU A 319 -17.25 16.82 13.91
C LEU A 319 -15.96 17.65 13.96
N VAL A 320 -14.82 17.01 13.67
CA VAL A 320 -13.50 17.68 13.68
C VAL A 320 -13.35 18.65 12.50
N SER A 321 -13.86 18.30 11.31
CA SER A 321 -13.86 19.19 10.14
C SER A 321 -14.63 20.49 10.40
N ASN A 322 -15.72 20.43 11.17
CA ASN A 322 -16.46 21.63 11.56
C ASN A 322 -15.66 22.52 12.54
N LEU A 323 -14.88 21.92 13.45
CA LEU A 323 -14.00 22.67 14.37
C LEU A 323 -12.84 23.34 13.63
N ALA A 324 -12.31 22.71 12.58
CA ALA A 324 -11.24 23.25 11.75
C ALA A 324 -11.67 24.48 10.93
N GLN A 325 -12.98 24.69 10.73
CA GLN A 325 -13.53 25.83 9.99
C GLN A 325 -13.89 27.03 10.89
N TYR A 326 -13.49 27.00 12.17
CA TYR A 326 -13.86 28.04 13.11
C TYR A 326 -13.28 29.41 12.74
N SER A 327 -14.16 30.40 12.57
CA SER A 327 -13.79 31.80 12.38
C SER A 327 -14.56 32.66 13.40
N PRO A 328 -13.87 33.34 14.33
CA PRO A 328 -14.53 34.25 15.26
C PRO A 328 -15.00 35.53 14.55
N ALA A 329 -16.00 36.20 15.13
CA ALA A 329 -16.44 37.52 14.65
C ALA A 329 -15.35 38.58 14.94
N PRO A 330 -15.07 39.51 14.01
CA PRO A 330 -14.02 40.52 14.19
C PRO A 330 -14.22 41.36 15.45
N VAL A 331 -13.12 41.70 16.12
CA VAL A 331 -13.12 42.64 17.26
C VAL A 331 -13.57 44.03 16.78
N ALA A 332 -14.71 44.51 17.29
CA ALA A 332 -15.27 45.81 16.93
C ALA A 332 -14.58 47.01 17.62
N GLN A 333 -13.69 46.76 18.58
CA GLN A 333 -13.02 47.80 19.35
C GLN A 333 -11.86 48.42 18.55
N THR A 334 -11.84 49.74 18.47
CA THR A 334 -10.78 50.51 17.80
C THR A 334 -9.69 50.96 18.78
N GLY A 335 -8.47 51.24 18.28
CA GLY A 335 -7.34 51.73 19.06
C GLY A 335 -6.31 50.65 19.44
N PRO A 336 -5.26 51.00 20.21
CA PRO A 336 -4.16 50.07 20.51
C PRO A 336 -4.59 48.79 21.22
N ILE A 337 -5.51 48.89 22.19
CA ILE A 337 -6.06 47.71 22.90
C ILE A 337 -6.90 46.85 21.95
N GLY A 338 -7.70 47.47 21.08
CA GLY A 338 -8.50 46.75 20.08
C GLY A 338 -7.63 46.00 19.07
N SER A 339 -6.51 46.58 18.65
CA SER A 339 -5.53 45.92 17.77
C SER A 339 -4.85 44.72 18.46
N ALA A 340 -4.47 44.85 19.74
CA ALA A 340 -3.92 43.73 20.52
C ALA A 340 -4.94 42.61 20.73
N MET A 341 -6.21 42.96 20.98
CA MET A 341 -7.33 42.01 21.05
C MET A 341 -7.52 41.28 19.71
N GLY A 342 -7.47 42.00 18.58
CA GLY A 342 -7.55 41.40 17.24
C GLY A 342 -6.41 40.41 16.97
N THR A 343 -5.17 40.80 17.33
CA THR A 343 -4.00 39.92 17.21
C THR A 343 -4.17 38.64 18.02
N MET A 344 -4.60 38.77 19.28
CA MET A 344 -4.87 37.62 20.15
C MET A 344 -6.00 36.72 19.60
N GLN A 345 -7.08 37.32 19.11
CA GLN A 345 -8.19 36.58 18.53
C GLN A 345 -7.74 35.77 17.30
N THR A 346 -7.02 36.40 16.36
CA THR A 346 -6.55 35.73 15.14
C THR A 346 -5.55 34.62 15.45
N ALA A 347 -4.58 34.88 16.34
CA ALA A 347 -3.59 33.89 16.75
C ALA A 347 -4.24 32.70 17.48
N MET A 348 -5.18 32.98 18.39
CA MET A 348 -5.92 31.93 19.10
C MET A 348 -6.77 31.11 18.11
N ALA A 349 -7.50 31.74 17.20
CA ALA A 349 -8.29 31.03 16.20
C ALA A 349 -7.43 30.16 15.28
N ALA A 350 -6.25 30.63 14.88
CA ALA A 350 -5.28 29.84 14.12
C ALA A 350 -4.79 28.62 14.92
N LEU A 351 -4.39 28.80 16.18
CA LEU A 351 -3.98 27.68 17.06
C LEU A 351 -5.08 26.60 17.16
N LEU A 352 -6.32 27.01 17.44
CA LEU A 352 -7.45 26.09 17.60
C LEU A 352 -7.77 25.33 16.30
N ARG A 353 -7.75 26.01 15.14
CA ARG A 353 -7.96 25.37 13.83
C ARG A 353 -6.84 24.40 13.49
N ARG A 354 -5.58 24.78 13.70
CA ARG A 354 -4.41 23.92 13.45
C ARG A 354 -4.42 22.68 14.35
N CYS A 355 -4.83 22.82 15.62
CA CYS A 355 -5.08 21.66 16.51
C CYS A 355 -6.22 20.76 15.98
N ALA A 356 -7.28 21.34 15.44
CA ALA A 356 -8.35 20.55 14.82
C ALA A 356 -7.89 19.80 13.57
N LEU A 357 -7.09 20.42 12.69
CA LEU A 357 -6.51 19.77 11.51
C LEU A 357 -5.54 18.65 11.87
N ALA A 358 -4.70 18.86 12.89
CA ALA A 358 -3.84 17.81 13.43
C ALA A 358 -4.67 16.60 13.89
N GLN A 359 -5.75 16.83 14.65
CA GLN A 359 -6.64 15.75 15.06
C GLN A 359 -7.40 15.14 13.88
N LEU A 360 -7.77 15.91 12.86
CA LEU A 360 -8.43 15.42 11.65
C LEU A 360 -7.56 14.37 10.96
N ALA A 361 -6.28 14.66 10.77
CA ALA A 361 -5.33 13.71 10.19
C ALA A 361 -5.25 12.39 10.98
N VAL A 362 -5.27 12.46 12.31
CA VAL A 362 -5.33 11.26 13.17
C VAL A 362 -6.65 10.51 13.00
N THR A 363 -7.80 11.21 12.98
CA THR A 363 -9.11 10.55 12.81
C THR A 363 -9.26 9.85 11.47
N LEU A 364 -8.69 10.42 10.39
CA LEU A 364 -8.70 9.84 9.05
C LEU A 364 -7.98 8.48 9.01
N THR A 365 -6.99 8.25 9.87
CA THR A 365 -6.31 6.94 9.96
C THR A 365 -7.22 5.80 10.43
N THR A 366 -8.39 6.12 10.99
CA THR A 366 -9.41 5.14 11.41
C THR A 366 -10.60 5.08 10.46
N TYR A 367 -10.66 5.99 9.50
CA TYR A 367 -11.73 6.06 8.52
C TYR A 367 -11.53 4.99 7.44
N GLN A 368 -12.62 4.28 7.12
CA GLN A 368 -12.65 3.29 6.06
C GLN A 368 -13.60 3.76 4.97
N PRO A 369 -13.11 4.09 3.76
CA PRO A 369 -13.97 4.51 2.67
C PRO A 369 -14.93 3.39 2.23
N LEU A 370 -16.15 3.76 1.87
CA LEU A 370 -17.15 2.84 1.33
C LEU A 370 -16.91 2.53 -0.16
N SER A 371 -16.25 3.45 -0.86
CA SER A 371 -15.96 3.39 -2.30
C SER A 371 -14.81 4.32 -2.67
N GLN A 372 -14.27 4.20 -3.89
CA GLN A 372 -13.26 5.14 -4.38
C GLN A 372 -13.78 6.58 -4.41
N HIS A 373 -15.03 6.81 -4.85
CA HIS A 373 -15.62 8.14 -4.88
C HIS A 373 -15.76 8.77 -3.48
N ASP A 374 -16.11 7.96 -2.49
CA ASP A 374 -16.18 8.37 -1.08
C ASP A 374 -14.79 8.71 -0.52
N ALA A 375 -13.79 7.87 -0.83
CA ALA A 375 -12.39 8.13 -0.49
C ALA A 375 -11.91 9.46 -1.06
N ASP A 376 -12.18 9.70 -2.36
CA ASP A 376 -11.80 10.93 -3.05
C ASP A 376 -12.51 12.15 -2.48
N SER A 377 -13.80 12.04 -2.17
CA SER A 377 -14.61 13.12 -1.59
C SER A 377 -14.09 13.53 -0.21
N VAL A 378 -13.87 12.56 0.69
CA VAL A 378 -13.34 12.83 2.03
C VAL A 378 -11.91 13.35 1.96
N LEU A 379 -11.07 12.79 1.08
CA LEU A 379 -9.71 13.28 0.87
C LEU A 379 -9.71 14.72 0.36
N ALA A 380 -10.52 15.03 -0.66
CA ALA A 380 -10.62 16.38 -1.21
C ALA A 380 -11.11 17.38 -0.15
N SER A 381 -12.09 17.01 0.67
CA SER A 381 -12.56 17.84 1.77
C SER A 381 -11.46 18.09 2.82
N ALA A 382 -10.75 17.05 3.24
CA ALA A 382 -9.71 17.17 4.26
C ALA A 382 -8.51 18.00 3.75
N VAL A 383 -8.06 17.72 2.52
CA VAL A 383 -6.98 18.46 1.87
C VAL A 383 -7.37 19.92 1.65
N GLY A 384 -8.62 20.21 1.23
CA GLY A 384 -9.10 21.57 1.07
C GLY A 384 -9.06 22.39 2.37
N LEU A 385 -9.33 21.76 3.52
CA LEU A 385 -9.20 22.42 4.82
C LEU A 385 -7.74 22.70 5.21
N ILE A 386 -6.82 21.77 4.90
CA ILE A 386 -5.38 21.96 5.15
C ILE A 386 -4.81 23.04 4.23
N ASP A 387 -5.20 23.05 2.96
CA ASP A 387 -4.76 24.04 1.97
C ASP A 387 -5.24 25.45 2.36
N ALA A 388 -6.50 25.60 2.78
CA ALA A 388 -7.03 26.87 3.28
C ALA A 388 -6.30 27.40 4.54
N GLU A 389 -5.92 26.53 5.47
CA GLU A 389 -5.09 26.94 6.62
C GLU A 389 -3.64 27.24 6.22
N SER A 390 -3.12 26.55 5.20
CA SER A 390 -1.78 26.80 4.69
C SER A 390 -1.68 28.20 4.06
N ASP A 391 -2.71 28.64 3.34
CA ASP A 391 -2.77 30.01 2.80
C ASP A 391 -2.73 31.05 3.94
N ILE A 392 -3.48 30.81 5.02
CA ILE A 392 -3.51 31.71 6.18
C ILE A 392 -2.17 31.73 6.92
N ALA A 393 -1.50 30.59 7.06
CA ALA A 393 -0.15 30.53 7.63
C ALA A 393 0.87 31.27 6.74
N GLY A 394 0.74 31.14 5.41
CA GLY A 394 1.56 31.86 4.44
C GLY A 394 1.38 33.38 4.52
N ASP A 395 0.14 33.86 4.56
CA ASP A 395 -0.18 35.29 4.70
C ASP A 395 0.30 35.88 6.03
N ALA A 396 0.36 35.06 7.09
CA ALA A 396 0.88 35.45 8.40
C ALA A 396 2.41 35.42 8.52
N GLY A 397 3.13 34.83 7.54
CA GLY A 397 4.58 34.63 7.61
C GLY A 397 5.02 33.53 8.59
N ASP A 398 4.16 32.54 8.81
CA ASP A 398 4.37 31.39 9.69
C ASP A 398 5.01 30.23 8.90
N ASP A 399 6.26 30.42 8.44
CA ASP A 399 6.94 29.48 7.52
C ASP A 399 7.05 28.05 8.07
N ASP A 400 7.35 27.90 9.36
CA ASP A 400 7.51 26.58 9.99
C ASP A 400 6.18 25.83 10.10
N THR A 401 5.07 26.53 10.41
CA THR A 401 3.73 25.93 10.36
C THR A 401 3.31 25.62 8.94
N TYR A 402 3.61 26.49 7.97
CA TYR A 402 3.33 26.22 6.56
C TYR A 402 4.01 24.91 6.11
N GLN A 403 5.29 24.71 6.47
CA GLN A 403 5.99 23.45 6.19
C GLN A 403 5.35 22.25 6.91
N ALA A 404 4.98 22.41 8.19
CA ALA A 404 4.31 21.34 8.94
C ALA A 404 2.95 20.95 8.34
N LEU A 405 2.16 21.92 7.87
CA LEU A 405 0.88 21.67 7.18
C LEU A 405 1.07 20.97 5.84
N ARG A 406 2.13 21.30 5.09
CA ARG A 406 2.47 20.59 3.84
C ARG A 406 2.86 19.13 4.10
N GLU A 407 3.63 18.87 5.15
CA GLU A 407 3.94 17.50 5.58
C GLU A 407 2.69 16.75 6.02
N LEU A 408 1.81 17.39 6.79
CA LEU A 408 0.51 16.83 7.20
C LEU A 408 -0.35 16.45 5.99
N ARG A 409 -0.42 17.34 5.00
CA ARG A 409 -1.12 17.10 3.74
C ARG A 409 -0.55 15.88 3.02
N GLN A 410 0.78 15.79 2.91
CA GLN A 410 1.44 14.65 2.26
C GLN A 410 1.17 13.34 3.00
N SER A 411 1.21 13.32 4.33
CA SER A 411 0.93 12.12 5.11
C SER A 411 -0.54 11.67 4.99
N VAL A 412 -1.48 12.62 5.02
CA VAL A 412 -2.92 12.32 4.85
C VAL A 412 -3.20 11.75 3.46
N VAL A 413 -2.64 12.36 2.41
CA VAL A 413 -2.79 11.85 1.03
C VAL A 413 -2.17 10.46 0.92
N ALA A 414 -0.95 10.25 1.42
CA ALA A 414 -0.30 8.95 1.36
C ALA A 414 -1.09 7.85 2.10
N ASP A 415 -1.64 8.15 3.28
CA ASP A 415 -2.44 7.21 4.06
C ASP A 415 -3.79 6.88 3.39
N MET A 416 -4.51 7.89 2.91
CA MET A 416 -5.78 7.70 2.22
C MET A 416 -5.62 7.03 0.85
N THR A 417 -4.56 7.35 0.10
CA THR A 417 -4.25 6.67 -1.17
C THR A 417 -3.85 5.22 -0.94
N ALA A 418 -3.04 4.92 0.08
CA ALA A 418 -2.69 3.53 0.42
C ALA A 418 -3.93 2.71 0.76
N ARG A 419 -4.88 3.27 1.52
CA ARG A 419 -6.16 2.61 1.86
C ARG A 419 -7.13 2.56 0.69
N GLY A 420 -7.13 3.60 -0.15
CA GLY A 420 -7.98 3.73 -1.33
C GLY A 420 -7.55 2.83 -2.50
N ALA A 421 -6.26 2.47 -2.56
CA ALA A 421 -5.72 1.58 -3.59
C ALA A 421 -6.33 0.16 -3.56
N ASP A 422 -6.74 -0.29 -2.36
CA ASP A 422 -7.43 -1.57 -2.17
C ASP A 422 -8.96 -1.47 -2.31
N VAL A 423 -9.49 -0.27 -2.64
CA VAL A 423 -10.94 -0.06 -2.74
C VAL A 423 -11.44 -0.36 -4.16
N ALA A 424 -12.36 -1.32 -4.28
CA ALA A 424 -12.99 -1.67 -5.54
C ALA A 424 -13.74 -0.47 -6.16
N ALA A 425 -13.78 -0.41 -7.49
CA ALA A 425 -14.52 0.64 -8.21
C ALA A 425 -16.04 0.44 -8.06
N ILE A 426 -16.82 1.51 -8.21
CA ILE A 426 -18.29 1.40 -8.29
C ILE A 426 -18.69 1.03 -9.72
N ALA A 427 -19.56 0.04 -9.87
CA ALA A 427 -20.22 -0.33 -11.11
C ALA A 427 -21.75 -0.24 -10.97
N THR A 428 -22.42 0.06 -12.08
CA THR A 428 -23.89 0.00 -12.17
C THR A 428 -24.31 -1.41 -12.56
N PHE A 429 -25.11 -2.06 -11.71
CA PHE A 429 -25.69 -3.37 -11.98
C PHE A 429 -27.17 -3.24 -12.33
N SER A 430 -27.63 -4.04 -13.28
CA SER A 430 -29.03 -4.13 -13.69
C SER A 430 -29.48 -5.58 -13.76
N PHE A 431 -30.67 -5.87 -13.20
CA PHE A 431 -31.28 -7.19 -13.12
C PHE A 431 -32.73 -7.13 -13.61
N ASN A 432 -33.19 -8.23 -14.23
CA ASN A 432 -34.52 -8.31 -14.83
C ASN A 432 -35.67 -8.45 -13.80
N ALA A 433 -35.36 -8.63 -12.52
CA ALA A 433 -36.34 -8.77 -11.45
C ALA A 433 -35.75 -8.29 -10.11
N THR A 434 -36.62 -7.97 -9.15
CA THR A 434 -36.22 -7.69 -7.77
C THR A 434 -35.72 -8.99 -7.14
N LEU A 435 -34.49 -8.97 -6.61
CA LEU A 435 -33.85 -10.14 -6.00
C LEU A 435 -33.49 -9.83 -4.55
N PRO A 436 -33.45 -10.85 -3.67
CA PRO A 436 -32.93 -10.69 -2.32
C PRO A 436 -31.45 -10.28 -2.34
N SER A 437 -31.05 -9.42 -1.39
CA SER A 437 -29.67 -8.94 -1.21
C SER A 437 -28.65 -10.07 -1.12
N LEU A 438 -28.98 -11.16 -0.42
CA LEU A 438 -28.09 -12.32 -0.29
C LEU A 438 -27.82 -13.03 -1.62
N VAL A 439 -28.86 -13.12 -2.47
CA VAL A 439 -28.75 -13.69 -3.83
C VAL A 439 -27.91 -12.77 -4.71
N LEU A 440 -28.12 -11.45 -4.59
CA LEU A 440 -27.33 -10.46 -5.31
C LEU A 440 -25.86 -10.47 -4.87
N ALA A 441 -25.57 -10.58 -3.57
CA ALA A 441 -24.20 -10.65 -3.05
C ALA A 441 -23.46 -11.89 -3.56
N ASN A 442 -24.11 -13.05 -3.55
CA ASN A 442 -23.54 -14.27 -4.14
C ASN A 442 -23.34 -14.10 -5.66
N ARG A 443 -24.29 -13.50 -6.37
CA ARG A 443 -24.19 -13.34 -7.83
C ARG A 443 -23.13 -12.33 -8.29
N ILE A 444 -22.95 -11.23 -7.55
CA ILE A 444 -21.99 -10.17 -7.88
C ILE A 444 -20.60 -10.53 -7.36
N TYR A 445 -20.48 -10.90 -6.08
CA TYR A 445 -19.20 -11.08 -5.39
C TYR A 445 -18.76 -12.53 -5.23
N ARG A 446 -19.64 -13.50 -5.53
CA ARG A 446 -19.45 -14.93 -5.19
C ARG A 446 -19.21 -15.18 -3.71
N ASP A 447 -19.60 -14.23 -2.87
CA ASP A 447 -19.40 -14.26 -1.43
C ASP A 447 -20.66 -13.72 -0.72
N PRO A 448 -21.43 -14.59 -0.03
CA PRO A 448 -22.61 -14.17 0.71
C PRO A 448 -22.27 -13.32 1.95
N THR A 449 -21.03 -13.37 2.46
CA THR A 449 -20.63 -12.59 3.64
C THR A 449 -20.57 -11.08 3.36
N ARG A 450 -20.52 -10.69 2.09
CA ARG A 450 -20.56 -9.28 1.63
C ARG A 450 -21.96 -8.71 1.48
N GLU A 451 -23.00 -9.46 1.84
CA GLU A 451 -24.39 -8.98 1.83
C GLU A 451 -24.62 -7.70 2.66
N PRO A 452 -24.08 -7.54 3.89
CA PRO A 452 -24.29 -6.33 4.67
C PRO A 452 -23.71 -5.09 4.00
N GLN A 453 -22.56 -5.23 3.34
CA GLN A 453 -21.94 -4.17 2.56
C GLN A 453 -22.82 -3.78 1.36
N LEU A 454 -23.31 -4.77 0.61
CA LEU A 454 -24.19 -4.53 -0.54
C LEU A 454 -25.46 -3.80 -0.14
N VAL A 455 -26.07 -4.20 0.98
CA VAL A 455 -27.28 -3.54 1.50
C VAL A 455 -27.02 -2.09 1.91
N GLN A 456 -25.84 -1.77 2.45
CA GLN A 456 -25.49 -0.38 2.76
C GLN A 456 -25.34 0.48 1.49
N GLN A 457 -24.76 -0.09 0.42
CA GLN A 457 -24.58 0.62 -0.86
C GLN A 457 -25.90 0.85 -1.60
N ILE A 458 -26.75 -0.17 -1.66
CA ILE A 458 -28.05 -0.10 -2.33
C ILE A 458 -29.06 0.70 -1.50
N ASN A 459 -28.95 0.64 -0.17
CA ASN A 459 -29.92 1.16 0.80
C ASN A 459 -31.39 0.84 0.44
N PRO A 460 -31.74 -0.45 0.24
CA PRO A 460 -33.08 -0.84 -0.17
C PRO A 460 -34.08 -0.66 0.99
N ARG A 461 -35.35 -0.37 0.66
CA ARG A 461 -36.44 -0.34 1.66
C ARG A 461 -36.53 -1.64 2.46
N HIS A 462 -36.31 -2.77 1.80
CA HIS A 462 -36.26 -4.08 2.44
C HIS A 462 -35.21 -4.97 1.74
N PRO A 463 -34.30 -5.65 2.47
CA PRO A 463 -33.22 -6.45 1.87
C PRO A 463 -33.71 -7.57 0.93
N ALA A 464 -34.88 -8.15 1.18
CA ALA A 464 -35.47 -9.16 0.30
C ALA A 464 -35.93 -8.61 -1.08
N PHE A 465 -36.07 -7.29 -1.21
CA PHE A 465 -36.60 -6.62 -2.40
C PHE A 465 -35.67 -5.48 -2.83
N CYS A 466 -34.49 -5.82 -3.34
CA CYS A 466 -33.57 -4.83 -3.88
C CYS A 466 -34.09 -4.26 -5.22
N PRO A 467 -33.84 -2.98 -5.53
CA PRO A 467 -34.16 -2.39 -6.82
C PRO A 467 -33.48 -3.14 -7.97
N THR A 468 -34.07 -3.08 -9.16
CA THR A 468 -33.55 -3.75 -10.35
C THR A 468 -32.31 -3.09 -10.92
N THR A 469 -32.07 -1.81 -10.62
CA THR A 469 -30.86 -1.09 -11.02
C THR A 469 -30.27 -0.36 -9.83
N PHE A 470 -28.98 -0.52 -9.58
CA PHE A 470 -28.26 0.11 -8.47
C PHE A 470 -26.76 0.20 -8.74
N GLN A 471 -26.09 1.03 -7.95
CA GLN A 471 -24.63 1.13 -7.93
C GLN A 471 -24.09 0.34 -6.74
N ALA A 472 -23.06 -0.47 -6.98
CA ALA A 472 -22.38 -1.27 -5.97
C ALA A 472 -20.92 -1.47 -6.39
N LEU A 473 -20.08 -2.01 -5.50
CA LEU A 473 -18.69 -2.31 -5.86
C LEU A 473 -18.62 -3.34 -6.99
N SER A 474 -17.64 -3.20 -7.87
CA SER A 474 -17.47 -4.05 -9.04
C SER A 474 -16.94 -5.44 -8.72
N SER A 475 -16.27 -5.60 -7.57
CA SER A 475 -15.60 -6.83 -7.16
C SER A 475 -15.36 -6.93 -5.68
#